data_AF-A0A9E6JWC6-F1
#
_entry.id   AF-A0A9E6JWC6-F1
#
_cell.length_a   1.000
_cell.length_b   1.000
_cell.length_c   1.000
_cell.angle_alpha   90.00
_cell.angle_beta   90.00
_cell.angle_gamma   90.00
#
_symmetry.space_group_name_H-M   'P 1'
#
loop_
_entity.id
_entity.type
_entity.pdbx_description
1 polymer ?
#
loop_
_entity_poly.entity_id
_entity_poly.type
_entity_poly.pdbx_seq_one_letter_code
_entity_poly.pdbx_strand_id
1 'polypeptide(L)'
;MVKRASIEFVQANEPIKKPVTKFGGQPIWLSEPEWPISPSTERPMQFICQIELLPEIFGEPSGRMAYLFMTVAEENDYVDGTWDPEGGENAVIIQPKPLGRELSVTTDALIDGPTLYSLDKETEEREPVEFAVKLTPSEDPDFVDAAIFLKWEESRRKAHTQTLSGNKLGGTPLFIQDAEFPLGLNSKLLLQLDSTAVPFHIDFGDAGVGYVFISEDGSEGKFLWQCL
;
A
#
# COMPACT_ATOMS: atom_id res chain seq x y z
N MET A 1 0.28 -8.79 -20.88
CA MET A 1 -0.02 -7.39 -20.51
C MET A 1 -0.97 -7.43 -19.33
N VAL A 2 -0.60 -6.73 -18.26
CA VAL A 2 -1.23 -6.80 -16.94
C VAL A 2 -1.98 -5.49 -16.70
N LYS A 3 -3.27 -5.57 -16.36
CA LYS A 3 -4.09 -4.38 -16.16
C LYS A 3 -3.65 -3.59 -14.92
N ARG A 4 -3.70 -2.26 -15.03
CA ARG A 4 -3.42 -1.33 -13.94
C ARG A 4 -4.21 -0.03 -14.07
N ALA A 5 -4.09 0.82 -13.06
CA ALA A 5 -4.49 2.22 -13.16
C ALA A 5 -3.46 3.14 -12.48
N SER A 6 -3.08 4.22 -13.15
CA SER A 6 -2.23 5.26 -12.54
C SER A 6 -3.06 6.14 -11.60
N ILE A 7 -2.45 6.57 -10.51
CA ILE A 7 -3.10 7.34 -9.44
C ILE A 7 -2.77 8.82 -9.58
N GLU A 8 -3.80 9.66 -9.61
CA GLU A 8 -3.72 11.10 -9.32
C GLU A 8 -4.38 11.36 -7.97
N PHE A 9 -3.67 12.01 -7.05
CA PHE A 9 -4.18 12.36 -5.73
C PHE A 9 -4.92 13.70 -5.78
N VAL A 10 -6.13 13.74 -5.20
CA VAL A 10 -6.95 14.95 -5.11
C VAL A 10 -7.29 15.18 -3.65
N GLN A 11 -6.75 16.25 -3.07
CA GLN A 11 -6.99 16.58 -1.66
C GLN A 11 -8.48 16.76 -1.41
N ALA A 12 -8.99 16.09 -0.38
CA ALA A 12 -10.36 16.20 0.06
C ALA A 12 -10.50 17.41 1.00
N ASN A 13 -11.54 18.22 0.77
CA ASN A 13 -11.88 19.36 1.64
C ASN A 13 -12.88 18.96 2.74
N GLU A 14 -13.47 17.77 2.65
CA GLU A 14 -14.41 17.20 3.61
C GLU A 14 -14.13 15.69 3.77
N PRO A 15 -14.45 15.09 4.93
CA PRO A 15 -14.22 13.68 5.16
C PRO A 15 -14.90 12.77 4.12
N ILE A 16 -14.17 11.82 3.54
CA ILE A 16 -14.74 10.84 2.60
C ILE A 16 -15.44 9.74 3.39
N LYS A 17 -16.78 9.66 3.26
CA LYS A 17 -17.63 8.72 4.01
C LYS A 17 -18.08 7.48 3.23
N LYS A 18 -17.54 7.29 2.02
CA LYS A 18 -17.90 6.15 1.15
C LYS A 18 -16.75 5.14 1.12
N PRO A 19 -17.04 3.85 0.97
CA PRO A 19 -16.01 2.82 0.83
C PRO A 19 -15.42 2.84 -0.59
N VAL A 20 -14.61 3.85 -0.88
CA VAL A 20 -13.89 4.05 -2.15
C VAL A 20 -12.39 4.11 -1.90
N THR A 21 -11.57 3.92 -2.95
CA THR A 21 -10.13 4.12 -2.84
C THR A 21 -9.80 5.54 -2.36
N LYS A 22 -9.02 5.65 -1.27
CA LYS A 22 -8.57 6.94 -0.71
C LYS A 22 -7.29 6.75 0.11
N PHE A 23 -6.58 7.84 0.33
CA PHE A 23 -5.38 7.90 1.17
C PHE A 23 -5.64 8.85 2.34
N GLY A 24 -5.26 8.46 3.55
CA GLY A 24 -5.50 9.21 4.77
C GLY A 24 -6.98 9.32 5.17
N GLY A 25 -7.29 10.22 6.09
CA GLY A 25 -8.57 10.24 6.82
C GLY A 25 -8.78 8.99 7.68
N GLN A 26 -10.03 8.66 7.99
CA GLN A 26 -10.35 7.44 8.75
C GLN A 26 -10.85 6.31 7.81
N PRO A 27 -10.55 5.03 8.10
CA PRO A 27 -11.05 3.91 7.30
C PRO A 27 -12.57 3.83 7.33
N ILE A 28 -13.17 3.47 6.20
CA ILE A 28 -14.58 3.11 6.09
C ILE A 28 -14.69 1.58 6.12
N TRP A 29 -14.81 1.02 7.32
CA TRP A 29 -14.91 -0.41 7.55
C TRP A 29 -16.15 -1.03 6.89
N LEU A 30 -15.97 -2.17 6.21
CA LEU A 30 -17.06 -2.94 5.60
C LEU A 30 -17.64 -4.00 6.55
N SER A 31 -16.84 -4.42 7.53
CA SER A 31 -17.23 -5.28 8.64
C SER A 31 -16.80 -4.65 9.97
N GLU A 32 -16.67 -5.43 11.04
CA GLU A 32 -16.18 -4.91 12.32
C GLU A 32 -14.82 -4.21 12.14
N PRO A 33 -14.54 -3.13 12.88
CA PRO A 33 -13.24 -2.46 12.85
C PRO A 33 -12.13 -3.38 13.33
N GLU A 34 -10.99 -3.35 12.64
CA GLU A 34 -9.85 -4.24 12.90
C GLU A 34 -8.56 -3.44 12.77
N TRP A 35 -8.36 -2.52 13.70
CA TRP A 35 -7.24 -1.60 13.69
C TRP A 35 -5.97 -2.31 14.20
N PRO A 36 -4.91 -2.47 13.38
CA PRO A 36 -3.70 -3.16 13.79
C PRO A 36 -2.93 -2.44 14.90
N ILE A 37 -2.45 -3.21 15.88
CA ILE A 37 -1.64 -2.72 17.01
C ILE A 37 -0.19 -3.12 16.78
N SER A 38 0.71 -2.14 16.82
CA SER A 38 2.16 -2.35 16.71
C SER A 38 2.66 -3.21 17.88
N PRO A 39 3.37 -4.32 17.63
CA PRO A 39 3.95 -5.12 18.70
C PRO A 39 5.10 -4.41 19.43
N SER A 40 5.85 -3.52 18.75
CA SER A 40 6.96 -2.78 19.38
C SER A 40 6.49 -1.63 20.26
N THR A 41 5.41 -0.94 19.88
CA THR A 41 4.95 0.26 20.58
C THR A 41 3.68 0.05 21.41
N GLU A 42 2.97 -1.06 21.21
CA GLU A 42 1.64 -1.34 21.77
C GLU A 42 0.58 -0.27 21.42
N ARG A 43 0.83 0.51 20.36
CA ARG A 43 -0.06 1.58 19.89
C ARG A 43 -0.71 1.23 18.55
N PRO A 44 -1.87 1.82 18.23
CA PRO A 44 -2.49 1.69 16.92
C PRO A 44 -1.54 2.14 15.80
N MET A 45 -1.40 1.32 14.76
CA MET A 45 -0.63 1.68 13.56
C MET A 45 -1.30 2.84 12.80
N GLN A 46 -0.52 3.59 12.02
CA GLN A 46 -1.07 4.65 11.18
C GLN A 46 -1.85 4.03 10.01
N PHE A 47 -3.07 4.50 9.79
CA PHE A 47 -3.82 4.22 8.58
C PHE A 47 -3.24 5.01 7.40
N ILE A 48 -2.83 4.29 6.36
CA ILE A 48 -2.26 4.88 5.14
C ILE A 48 -3.35 5.06 4.09
N CYS A 49 -4.06 3.99 3.72
CA CYS A 49 -5.05 4.04 2.67
C CYS A 49 -6.04 2.88 2.76
N GLN A 50 -7.19 3.05 2.12
CA GLN A 50 -8.07 1.95 1.74
C GLN A 50 -8.16 1.88 0.22
N ILE A 51 -8.12 0.68 -0.34
CA ILE A 51 -8.13 0.43 -1.79
C ILE A 51 -9.29 -0.50 -2.13
N GLU A 52 -10.17 -0.04 -3.02
CA GLU A 52 -11.25 -0.87 -3.57
C GLU A 52 -10.66 -1.96 -4.47
N LEU A 53 -11.06 -3.22 -4.25
CA LEU A 53 -10.64 -4.35 -5.08
C LEU A 53 -11.48 -4.40 -6.37
N LEU A 54 -11.15 -3.51 -7.29
CA LEU A 54 -11.78 -3.33 -8.60
C LEU A 54 -11.79 -4.63 -9.46
N PRO A 55 -12.96 -5.20 -9.78
CA PRO A 55 -13.05 -6.44 -10.55
C PRO A 55 -12.39 -6.37 -11.93
N GLU A 56 -12.40 -5.20 -12.56
CA GLU A 56 -11.78 -4.97 -13.85
C GLU A 56 -10.26 -5.18 -13.84
N ILE A 57 -9.59 -4.98 -12.70
CA ILE A 57 -8.14 -5.17 -12.51
C ILE A 57 -7.87 -6.50 -11.82
N PHE A 58 -8.62 -6.84 -10.77
CA PHE A 58 -8.30 -7.95 -9.86
C PHE A 58 -9.12 -9.23 -10.08
N GLY A 59 -10.13 -9.21 -10.96
CA GLY A 59 -11.01 -10.35 -11.24
C GLY A 59 -12.19 -10.43 -10.25
N GLU A 60 -12.40 -11.59 -9.64
CA GLU A 60 -13.44 -11.78 -8.63
C GLU A 60 -12.81 -12.02 -7.24
N PRO A 61 -12.29 -10.96 -6.58
CA PRO A 61 -11.71 -11.09 -5.26
C PRO A 61 -12.77 -11.45 -4.21
N SER A 62 -12.37 -12.24 -3.22
CA SER A 62 -13.23 -12.62 -2.08
C SER A 62 -13.53 -11.42 -1.18
N GLY A 63 -12.55 -10.54 -1.00
CA GLY A 63 -12.71 -9.24 -0.36
C GLY A 63 -13.16 -8.14 -1.32
N ARG A 64 -13.51 -6.98 -0.77
CA ARG A 64 -13.94 -5.79 -1.53
C ARG A 64 -13.08 -4.56 -1.26
N MET A 65 -12.48 -4.47 -0.08
CA MET A 65 -11.65 -3.34 0.34
C MET A 65 -10.42 -3.88 1.05
N ALA A 66 -9.26 -3.35 0.71
CA ALA A 66 -8.03 -3.56 1.46
C ALA A 66 -7.70 -2.28 2.24
N TYR A 67 -7.19 -2.41 3.47
CA TYR A 67 -6.77 -1.31 4.32
C TYR A 67 -5.30 -1.50 4.68
N LEU A 68 -4.47 -0.52 4.39
CA LEU A 68 -3.03 -0.54 4.68
C LEU A 68 -2.75 0.26 5.94
N PHE A 69 -1.99 -0.36 6.84
CA PHE A 69 -1.49 0.24 8.07
C PHE A 69 0.02 0.02 8.20
N MET A 70 0.69 0.96 8.85
CA MET A 70 2.11 0.84 9.18
C MET A 70 2.40 1.58 10.48
N THR A 71 3.30 1.03 11.30
CA THR A 71 3.80 1.72 12.48
C THR A 71 4.65 2.91 12.06
N VAL A 72 4.43 4.06 12.71
CA VAL A 72 5.24 5.27 12.53
C VAL A 72 5.97 5.55 13.84
N ALA A 73 7.29 5.71 13.75
CA ALA A 73 8.10 6.13 14.89
C ALA A 73 7.73 7.56 15.33
N GLU A 74 7.62 7.76 16.65
CA GLU A 74 7.56 9.09 17.25
C GLU A 74 8.97 9.57 17.62
N GLU A 75 9.14 10.83 18.04
CA GLU A 75 10.46 11.51 18.20
C GLU A 75 11.49 10.79 19.10
N ASN A 76 11.12 9.73 19.81
CA ASN A 76 12.02 8.92 20.64
C ASN A 76 11.91 7.41 20.39
N ASP A 77 11.14 6.99 19.40
CA ASP A 77 10.96 5.58 19.09
C ASP A 77 11.83 5.17 17.90
N TYR A 78 12.34 3.95 17.94
CA TYR A 78 12.91 3.29 16.78
C TYR A 78 12.11 2.02 16.53
N VAL A 79 11.47 1.94 15.38
CA VAL A 79 10.68 0.78 14.97
C VAL A 79 11.37 0.17 13.76
N ASP A 80 11.95 -1.02 13.96
CA ASP A 80 12.54 -1.81 12.89
C ASP A 80 11.50 -2.74 12.26
N GLY A 81 11.73 -3.20 11.04
CA GLY A 81 10.90 -4.23 10.40
C GLY A 81 9.59 -3.73 9.80
N THR A 82 9.35 -2.41 9.70
CA THR A 82 8.18 -1.88 8.96
C THR A 82 8.22 -2.23 7.47
N TRP A 83 9.41 -2.53 6.94
CA TRP A 83 9.65 -2.99 5.56
C TRP A 83 9.33 -4.47 5.35
N ASP A 84 9.35 -5.27 6.42
CA ASP A 84 9.18 -6.73 6.37
C ASP A 84 7.69 -7.09 6.41
N PRO A 85 7.15 -7.80 5.41
CA PRO A 85 5.76 -8.26 5.41
C PRO A 85 5.39 -9.19 6.56
N GLU A 86 6.38 -9.84 7.19
CA GLU A 86 6.20 -10.69 8.38
C GLU A 86 6.69 -10.03 9.67
N GLY A 87 7.20 -8.80 9.61
CA GLY A 87 7.78 -8.10 10.76
C GLY A 87 6.74 -7.66 11.80
N GLY A 88 5.46 -7.65 11.44
CA GLY A 88 4.35 -7.28 12.34
C GLY A 88 4.21 -5.77 12.58
N GLU A 89 5.05 -4.93 11.97
CA GLU A 89 5.01 -3.46 12.06
C GLU A 89 4.30 -2.80 10.86
N ASN A 90 3.68 -3.62 10.02
CA ASN A 90 2.72 -3.20 9.00
C ASN A 90 1.62 -4.26 8.88
N ALA A 91 0.50 -3.88 8.26
CA ALA A 91 -0.60 -4.81 8.04
C ALA A 91 -1.46 -4.40 6.84
N VAL A 92 -1.99 -5.41 6.15
CA VAL A 92 -3.01 -5.24 5.11
C VAL A 92 -4.24 -6.06 5.51
N ILE A 93 -5.31 -5.37 5.85
CA ILE A 93 -6.58 -5.99 6.21
C ILE A 93 -7.49 -6.02 4.99
N ILE A 94 -8.04 -7.17 4.63
CA ILE A 94 -9.02 -7.28 3.55
C ILE A 94 -10.40 -7.52 4.14
N GLN A 95 -11.40 -6.71 3.76
CA GLN A 95 -12.79 -6.89 4.16
C GLN A 95 -13.76 -6.97 2.96
N PRO A 96 -14.86 -7.72 3.09
CA PRO A 96 -15.13 -8.67 4.18
C PRO A 96 -14.18 -9.87 4.11
N LYS A 97 -13.91 -10.48 5.27
CA LYS A 97 -13.08 -11.68 5.36
C LYS A 97 -13.88 -12.95 5.06
N PRO A 98 -13.27 -13.98 4.44
CA PRO A 98 -13.88 -15.31 4.40
C PRO A 98 -14.11 -15.86 5.81
N LEU A 99 -15.13 -16.70 5.96
CA LEU A 99 -15.46 -17.31 7.26
C LEU A 99 -14.28 -18.13 7.81
N GLY A 100 -13.93 -17.90 9.07
CA GLY A 100 -12.85 -18.62 9.76
C GLY A 100 -11.44 -18.10 9.45
N ARG A 101 -11.30 -17.00 8.71
CA ARG A 101 -10.01 -16.34 8.44
C ARG A 101 -9.61 -15.47 9.64
N GLU A 102 -8.49 -15.83 10.28
CA GLU A 102 -7.83 -14.99 11.28
C GLU A 102 -6.81 -14.06 10.63
N LEU A 103 -6.53 -12.94 11.29
CA LEU A 103 -5.46 -12.01 10.90
C LEU A 103 -4.14 -12.48 11.51
N SER A 104 -3.04 -12.25 10.80
CA SER A 104 -1.69 -12.53 11.31
C SER A 104 -1.20 -11.50 12.33
N VAL A 105 -1.92 -10.38 12.47
CA VAL A 105 -1.59 -9.27 13.36
C VAL A 105 -2.64 -9.10 14.44
N THR A 106 -2.21 -8.57 15.60
CA THR A 106 -3.12 -8.17 16.67
C THR A 106 -3.90 -6.92 16.25
N THR A 107 -5.19 -6.91 16.51
CA THR A 107 -6.08 -5.78 16.19
C THR A 107 -6.99 -5.43 17.34
N ASP A 108 -7.36 -4.16 17.44
CA ASP A 108 -8.45 -3.68 18.29
C ASP A 108 -9.64 -3.17 17.47
N ALA A 109 -10.82 -3.15 18.09
CA ALA A 109 -12.07 -2.66 17.48
C ALA A 109 -12.17 -1.13 17.48
N LEU A 110 -11.11 -0.44 17.05
CA LEU A 110 -11.06 1.02 16.96
C LEU A 110 -11.68 1.51 15.65
N ILE A 111 -12.62 2.46 15.76
CA ILE A 111 -13.27 3.07 14.59
C ILE A 111 -12.36 4.13 13.96
N ASP A 112 -11.65 4.88 14.80
CA ASP A 112 -10.72 5.94 14.41
C ASP A 112 -9.35 5.79 15.11
N GLY A 113 -8.35 6.43 14.52
CA GLY A 113 -6.96 6.35 14.99
C GLY A 113 -6.00 7.21 14.17
N PRO A 114 -4.68 6.98 14.31
CA PRO A 114 -3.67 7.73 13.59
C PRO A 114 -3.80 7.57 12.07
N THR A 115 -3.61 8.64 11.31
CA THR A 115 -3.75 8.65 9.84
C THR A 115 -2.57 9.39 9.21
N LEU A 116 -2.40 9.24 7.89
CA LEU A 116 -1.51 10.10 7.10
C LEU A 116 -1.67 11.58 7.43
N TYR A 117 -0.53 12.26 7.38
CA TYR A 117 -0.41 13.68 7.62
C TYR A 117 0.50 14.32 6.56
N SER A 118 0.40 15.64 6.42
CA SER A 118 1.47 16.47 5.86
C SER A 118 2.21 17.18 7.00
N LEU A 119 3.43 17.63 6.73
CA LEU A 119 4.15 18.52 7.64
C LEU A 119 3.87 19.96 7.23
N ASP A 120 3.48 20.80 8.19
CA ASP A 120 3.45 22.23 7.98
C ASP A 120 4.86 22.73 7.62
N LYS A 121 4.95 23.63 6.64
CA LYS A 121 6.26 24.07 6.11
C LYS A 121 7.01 25.02 7.03
N GLU A 122 6.32 25.65 7.97
CA GLU A 122 6.89 26.64 8.89
C GLU A 122 7.12 26.05 10.28
N THR A 123 6.16 25.25 10.78
CA THR A 123 6.18 24.72 12.14
C THR A 123 6.63 23.27 12.24
N GLU A 124 6.69 22.54 11.11
CA GLU A 124 6.91 21.08 11.06
C GLU A 124 5.85 20.28 11.82
N GLU A 125 4.72 20.89 12.17
CA GLU A 125 3.61 20.19 12.83
C GLU A 125 2.91 19.22 11.87
N ARG A 126 2.44 18.09 12.40
CA ARG A 126 1.70 17.08 11.65
C ARG A 126 0.25 17.50 11.46
N GLU A 127 -0.17 17.71 10.22
CA GLU A 127 -1.55 18.00 9.86
C GLU A 127 -2.21 16.80 9.19
N PRO A 128 -3.27 16.20 9.76
CA PRO A 128 -3.99 15.10 9.12
C PRO A 128 -4.52 15.48 7.73
N VAL A 129 -4.32 14.59 6.77
CA VAL A 129 -4.73 14.80 5.38
C VAL A 129 -5.58 13.64 4.87
N GLU A 130 -6.40 13.93 3.87
CA GLU A 130 -7.21 12.94 3.17
C GLU A 130 -7.24 13.27 1.68
N PHE A 131 -7.08 12.24 0.85
CA PHE A 131 -7.04 12.37 -0.61
C PHE A 131 -7.99 11.35 -1.24
N ALA A 132 -8.91 11.85 -2.07
CA ALA A 132 -9.55 11.04 -3.09
C ALA A 132 -8.56 10.74 -4.22
N VAL A 133 -8.88 9.76 -5.06
CA VAL A 133 -8.06 9.43 -6.24
C VAL A 133 -8.85 9.59 -7.52
N LYS A 134 -8.16 10.02 -8.58
CA LYS A 134 -8.58 9.74 -9.96
C LYS A 134 -7.70 8.63 -10.51
N LEU A 135 -8.33 7.63 -11.11
CA LEU A 135 -7.67 6.47 -11.66
C LEU A 135 -7.70 6.55 -13.18
N THR A 136 -6.53 6.41 -13.81
CA THR A 136 -6.42 6.33 -15.28
C THR A 136 -6.00 4.91 -15.69
N PRO A 137 -6.92 4.11 -16.27
CA PRO A 137 -6.62 2.74 -16.68
C PRO A 137 -5.49 2.66 -17.70
N SER A 138 -4.63 1.66 -17.56
CA SER A 138 -3.56 1.32 -18.50
C SER A 138 -3.12 -0.13 -18.31
N GLU A 139 -2.05 -0.53 -19.00
CA GLU A 139 -1.50 -1.89 -18.91
C GLU A 139 0.02 -1.82 -18.76
N ASP A 140 0.55 -2.79 -18.02
CA ASP A 140 1.98 -3.03 -17.89
C ASP A 140 2.41 -4.27 -18.71
N PRO A 141 3.68 -4.34 -19.13
CA PRO A 141 4.26 -5.60 -19.59
C PRO A 141 4.26 -6.63 -18.46
N ASP A 142 4.31 -7.92 -18.81
CA ASP A 142 4.40 -8.98 -17.81
C ASP A 142 5.73 -8.90 -17.03
N PHE A 143 5.74 -9.44 -15.81
CA PHE A 143 6.93 -9.48 -14.96
C PHE A 143 8.09 -10.19 -15.67
N VAL A 144 9.29 -9.63 -15.51
CA VAL A 144 10.53 -10.18 -16.08
C VAL A 144 11.50 -10.45 -14.96
N ASP A 145 11.96 -11.70 -14.87
CA ASP A 145 12.98 -12.13 -13.92
C ASP A 145 14.27 -11.30 -14.05
N ALA A 146 14.88 -10.98 -12.91
CA ALA A 146 16.08 -10.15 -12.84
C ALA A 146 17.25 -10.69 -13.68
N ALA A 147 17.44 -12.02 -13.74
CA ALA A 147 18.51 -12.64 -14.53
C ALA A 147 18.29 -12.50 -16.05
N ILE A 148 17.04 -12.32 -16.48
CA ILE A 148 16.69 -11.98 -17.87
C ILE A 148 16.82 -10.48 -18.08
N PHE A 149 16.26 -9.67 -17.18
CA PHE A 149 16.26 -8.22 -17.26
C PHE A 149 17.69 -7.64 -17.34
N LEU A 150 18.63 -8.14 -16.54
CA LEU A 150 20.02 -7.70 -16.52
C LEU A 150 20.78 -7.97 -17.83
N LYS A 151 20.30 -8.88 -18.67
CA LYS A 151 20.90 -9.18 -19.99
C LYS A 151 20.40 -8.25 -21.10
N TRP A 152 19.43 -7.37 -20.81
CA TRP A 152 18.91 -6.44 -21.80
C TRP A 152 19.84 -5.24 -21.99
N GLU A 153 19.83 -4.72 -23.22
CA GLU A 153 20.42 -3.43 -23.55
C GLU A 153 19.90 -2.33 -22.62
N GLU A 154 20.78 -1.39 -22.24
CA GLU A 154 20.46 -0.32 -21.29
C GLU A 154 19.24 0.50 -21.69
N SER A 155 19.12 0.86 -22.96
CA SER A 155 17.97 1.62 -23.49
C SER A 155 16.65 0.87 -23.30
N ARG A 156 16.67 -0.46 -23.46
CA ARG A 156 15.51 -1.33 -23.23
C ARG A 156 15.18 -1.43 -21.75
N ARG A 157 16.18 -1.58 -20.89
CA ARG A 157 15.99 -1.57 -19.42
C ARG A 157 15.35 -0.26 -18.97
N LYS A 158 15.88 0.87 -19.41
CA LYS A 158 15.35 2.21 -19.08
C LYS A 158 13.90 2.38 -19.54
N ALA A 159 13.57 2.02 -20.77
CA ALA A 159 12.20 2.11 -21.27
C ALA A 159 11.22 1.22 -20.49
N HIS A 160 11.66 0.02 -20.10
CA HIS A 160 10.87 -0.89 -19.28
C HIS A 160 10.64 -0.34 -17.87
N THR A 161 11.69 0.12 -17.18
CA THR A 161 11.59 0.77 -15.87
C THR A 161 10.65 1.98 -15.90
N GLN A 162 10.77 2.84 -16.91
CA GLN A 162 9.88 3.99 -17.09
C GLN A 162 8.42 3.57 -17.26
N THR A 163 8.16 2.44 -17.94
CA THR A 163 6.81 1.93 -18.12
C THR A 163 6.19 1.51 -16.78
N LEU A 164 6.96 0.84 -15.92
CA LEU A 164 6.49 0.30 -14.64
C LEU A 164 6.48 1.32 -13.49
N SER A 165 7.17 2.46 -13.66
CA SER A 165 7.29 3.50 -12.62
C SER A 165 5.96 4.18 -12.25
N GLY A 166 6.00 4.89 -11.11
CA GLY A 166 4.92 5.72 -10.61
C GLY A 166 3.93 5.00 -9.70
N ASN A 167 3.02 5.80 -9.15
CA ASN A 167 1.97 5.37 -8.23
C ASN A 167 0.82 4.73 -9.00
N LYS A 168 0.50 3.48 -8.68
CA LYS A 168 -0.47 2.69 -9.45
C LYS A 168 -1.19 1.64 -8.61
N LEU A 169 -2.39 1.29 -9.06
CA LEU A 169 -3.11 0.10 -8.66
C LEU A 169 -2.94 -0.99 -9.71
N GLY A 170 -2.72 -2.24 -9.31
CA GLY A 170 -2.50 -3.32 -10.27
C GLY A 170 -1.17 -3.22 -11.01
N GLY A 171 -1.07 -3.99 -12.09
CA GLY A 171 0.10 -3.99 -12.99
C GLY A 171 1.23 -4.88 -12.50
N THR A 172 2.42 -4.59 -13.01
CA THR A 172 3.64 -5.35 -12.72
C THR A 172 4.52 -4.54 -11.76
N PRO A 173 4.97 -5.09 -10.63
CA PRO A 173 5.80 -4.35 -9.68
C PRO A 173 7.13 -3.95 -10.30
N LEU A 174 7.58 -2.74 -10.00
CA LEU A 174 8.93 -2.27 -10.25
C LEU A 174 9.70 -2.36 -8.93
N PHE A 175 10.30 -3.50 -8.63
CA PHE A 175 11.21 -3.61 -7.48
C PHE A 175 12.46 -2.77 -7.71
N ILE A 176 12.87 -2.04 -6.68
CA ILE A 176 14.10 -1.22 -6.72
C ILE A 176 15.29 -1.95 -6.09
N GLN A 177 15.03 -3.06 -5.38
CA GLN A 177 16.01 -4.04 -4.94
C GLN A 177 15.70 -5.42 -5.56
N ASP A 178 15.83 -6.51 -4.80
CA ASP A 178 15.47 -7.85 -5.25
C ASP A 178 13.94 -8.04 -5.37
N ALA A 179 13.50 -8.94 -6.23
CA ALA A 179 12.08 -9.19 -6.40
C ALA A 179 11.51 -10.01 -5.24
N GLU A 180 10.45 -9.49 -4.61
CA GLU A 180 9.85 -10.09 -3.41
C GLU A 180 8.34 -10.23 -3.55
N PHE A 181 7.85 -11.47 -3.47
CA PHE A 181 6.43 -11.79 -3.56
C PHE A 181 5.97 -12.46 -2.27
N PRO A 182 5.52 -11.69 -1.26
CA PRO A 182 5.28 -12.20 0.10
C PRO A 182 4.11 -13.19 0.21
N LEU A 183 3.29 -13.27 -0.85
CA LEU A 183 2.18 -14.20 -1.01
C LEU A 183 2.43 -15.21 -2.15
N GLY A 184 3.68 -15.35 -2.59
CA GLY A 184 4.08 -16.20 -3.69
C GLY A 184 3.88 -15.57 -5.07
N LEU A 185 4.45 -16.21 -6.09
CA LEU A 185 4.55 -15.66 -7.46
C LEU A 185 3.21 -15.42 -8.16
N ASN A 186 2.12 -16.04 -7.69
CA ASN A 186 0.78 -15.86 -8.24
C ASN A 186 0.01 -14.69 -7.59
N SER A 187 0.61 -14.03 -6.59
CA SER A 187 0.02 -12.86 -5.95
C SER A 187 -0.08 -11.69 -6.94
N LYS A 188 -1.09 -10.84 -6.72
CA LYS A 188 -1.36 -9.67 -7.55
C LYS A 188 -0.85 -8.43 -6.82
N LEU A 189 -0.12 -7.57 -7.52
CA LEU A 189 0.17 -6.23 -7.02
C LEU A 189 -1.15 -5.46 -6.88
N LEU A 190 -1.50 -5.03 -5.68
CA LEU A 190 -2.65 -4.17 -5.41
C LEU A 190 -2.27 -2.70 -5.52
N LEU A 191 -1.17 -2.29 -4.91
CA LEU A 191 -0.69 -0.91 -4.86
C LEU A 191 0.84 -0.88 -4.97
N GLN A 192 1.37 0.03 -5.79
CA GLN A 192 2.77 0.48 -5.75
C GLN A 192 2.77 1.99 -5.44
N LEU A 193 3.55 2.40 -4.44
CA LEU A 193 3.60 3.77 -3.93
C LEU A 193 5.04 4.23 -3.75
N ASP A 194 5.47 5.19 -4.57
CA ASP A 194 6.76 5.89 -4.49
C ASP A 194 6.67 7.04 -3.48
N SER A 195 7.44 6.97 -2.39
CA SER A 195 7.40 7.93 -1.29
C SER A 195 7.83 9.34 -1.71
N THR A 196 8.55 9.48 -2.83
CA THR A 196 9.00 10.77 -3.36
C THR A 196 7.97 11.45 -4.26
N ALA A 197 6.91 10.72 -4.64
CA ALA A 197 5.91 11.14 -5.62
C ALA A 197 4.49 11.25 -5.02
N VAL A 198 4.38 11.39 -3.70
CA VAL A 198 3.11 11.55 -2.97
C VAL A 198 2.97 12.94 -2.32
N PRO A 199 1.74 13.46 -2.16
CA PRO A 199 1.49 14.78 -1.57
C PRO A 199 1.39 14.78 -0.04
N PHE A 200 1.77 13.69 0.62
CA PHE A 200 1.70 13.49 2.07
C PHE A 200 3.01 12.91 2.59
N HIS A 201 3.21 12.98 3.89
CA HIS A 201 4.39 12.39 4.51
C HIS A 201 4.19 10.87 4.68
N ILE A 202 5.15 10.10 4.15
CA ILE A 202 5.29 8.67 4.38
C ILE A 202 6.78 8.33 4.28
N ASP A 203 7.29 7.54 5.22
CA ASP A 203 8.70 7.19 5.27
C ASP A 203 8.89 5.72 4.89
N PHE A 204 9.52 5.51 3.73
CA PHE A 204 9.98 4.21 3.24
C PHE A 204 11.50 4.21 3.11
N GLY A 205 12.22 4.93 3.98
CA GLY A 205 13.67 5.11 3.87
C GLY A 205 14.08 6.02 2.71
N ASP A 206 15.31 5.85 2.21
CA ASP A 206 15.87 6.70 1.15
C ASP A 206 15.20 6.43 -0.21
N ALA A 207 14.31 7.36 -0.61
CA ALA A 207 13.54 7.31 -1.85
C ALA A 207 12.80 5.98 -2.09
N GLY A 208 12.24 5.42 -1.01
CA GLY A 208 11.65 4.09 -1.06
C GLY A 208 10.31 3.96 -1.78
N VAL A 209 10.00 2.72 -2.12
CA VAL A 209 8.75 2.33 -2.80
C VAL A 209 8.08 1.22 -2.00
N GLY A 210 6.82 1.43 -1.67
CA GLY A 210 5.96 0.45 -1.01
C GLY A 210 5.13 -0.36 -2.00
N TYR A 211 4.91 -1.63 -1.68
CA TYR A 211 4.16 -2.59 -2.49
C TYR A 211 3.16 -3.33 -1.63
N VAL A 212 1.88 -3.24 -1.99
CA VAL A 212 0.84 -4.08 -1.42
C VAL A 212 0.56 -5.21 -2.39
N PHE A 213 0.64 -6.44 -1.92
CA PHE A 213 0.23 -7.63 -2.66
C PHE A 213 -1.03 -8.22 -2.07
N ILE A 214 -1.86 -8.82 -2.92
CA ILE A 214 -3.00 -9.65 -2.50
C ILE A 214 -2.88 -11.04 -3.08
N SER A 215 -3.42 -12.04 -2.37
CA SER A 215 -3.52 -13.41 -2.85
C SER A 215 -4.36 -13.48 -4.13
N GLU A 216 -4.22 -14.56 -4.89
CA GLU A 216 -4.92 -14.73 -6.17
C GLU A 216 -6.45 -14.62 -6.03
N ASP A 217 -6.99 -15.15 -4.93
CA ASP A 217 -8.40 -15.12 -4.54
C ASP A 217 -8.82 -13.81 -3.82
N GLY A 218 -7.89 -12.88 -3.59
CA GLY A 218 -8.13 -11.60 -2.95
C GLY A 218 -8.64 -11.71 -1.51
N SER A 219 -8.22 -12.73 -0.76
CA SER A 219 -8.59 -12.94 0.65
C SER A 219 -7.50 -12.56 1.67
N GLU A 220 -6.24 -12.49 1.22
CA GLU A 220 -5.08 -12.13 2.03
C GLU A 220 -4.33 -10.97 1.36
N GLY A 221 -3.78 -10.07 2.17
CA GLY A 221 -2.91 -8.99 1.71
C GLY A 221 -1.63 -8.92 2.54
N LYS A 222 -0.53 -8.52 1.93
CA LYS A 222 0.75 -8.23 2.59
C LYS A 222 1.38 -6.99 2.00
N PHE A 223 2.15 -6.28 2.82
CA PHE A 223 2.85 -5.08 2.42
C PHE A 223 4.34 -5.21 2.71
N LEU A 224 5.16 -4.71 1.80
CA LEU A 224 6.59 -4.53 1.99
C LEU A 224 7.01 -3.22 1.36
N TRP A 225 8.13 -2.67 1.77
CA TRP A 225 8.75 -1.55 1.07
C TRP A 225 10.25 -1.76 0.93
N GLN A 226 10.83 -1.14 -0.09
CA GLN A 226 12.26 -1.18 -0.39
C GLN A 226 12.78 0.25 -0.50
N CYS A 227 14.06 0.49 -0.25
CA CYS A 227 14.73 1.78 -0.40
C CYS A 227 16.11 1.65 -1.06
N LEU A 228 16.76 2.76 -1.36
CA LEU A 228 18.12 2.78 -1.95
C LEU A 228 19.23 2.77 -0.89
#